data_AF-A0A562IGL6-F1
#
_entry.id   AF-A0A562IGL6-F1
#
_cell.length_a   1.000
_cell.length_b   1.000
_cell.length_c   1.000
_cell.angle_alpha   90.00
_cell.angle_beta   90.00
_cell.angle_gamma   90.00
#
_symmetry.space_group_name_H-M   'P 1'
#
loop_
_entity.id
_entity.type
_entity.pdbx_description
1 polymer ?
#
loop_
_entity_poly.entity_id
_entity_poly.type
_entity_poly.pdbx_seq_one_letter_code
_entity_poly.pdbx_strand_id
1 'polypeptide(L)' 'MRRRAEIYPSGHSPEWSPPVSWHLDALAAAGFAEVGTLWRGGADAAVVAVR' A
#
# COMPACT_ATOMS: atom_id res chain seq x y z
N MET A 1 -10.08 6.98 18.55
CA MET A 1 -10.74 5.93 17.74
C MET A 1 -12.05 6.38 17.09
N ARG A 2 -12.94 7.13 17.78
CA ARG A 2 -14.28 7.53 17.27
C ARG A 2 -14.28 8.22 15.89
N ARG A 3 -13.40 9.20 15.68
CA ARG A 3 -13.31 9.99 14.43
C ARG A 3 -12.92 9.15 13.20
N ARG A 4 -12.10 8.10 13.37
CA ARG A 4 -11.64 7.24 12.27
C ARG A 4 -12.76 6.36 11.73
N ALA A 5 -13.63 5.87 12.62
CA ALA A 5 -14.78 5.05 12.26
C ALA A 5 -15.88 5.85 11.54
N GLU A 6 -16.00 7.15 11.82
CA GLU A 6 -16.93 8.05 11.11
C GLU A 6 -16.47 8.34 9.67
N ILE A 7 -15.16 8.37 9.42
CA ILE A 7 -14.57 8.65 8.10
C ILE A 7 -14.48 7.38 7.23
N TYR A 8 -14.36 6.20 7.86
CA TYR A 8 -14.29 4.90 7.21
C TYR A 8 -15.48 4.01 7.65
N PRO A 9 -16.71 4.29 7.17
CA PRO A 9 -17.92 3.62 7.66
C PRO A 9 -18.10 2.19 7.14
N SER A 10 -17.42 1.81 6.06
CA SER A 10 -17.34 0.43 5.57
C SER A 10 -15.98 -0.16 5.96
N GLY A 11 -16.01 -1.28 6.68
CA GLY A 11 -14.83 -2.11 6.88
C GLY A 11 -14.16 -2.34 5.53
N HIS A 12 -12.91 -1.89 5.41
CA HIS A 12 -12.11 -2.09 4.21
C HIS A 12 -12.05 -3.59 3.90
N SER A 13 -12.45 -3.98 2.69
CA SER A 13 -12.04 -5.27 2.14
C SER A 13 -10.62 -5.15 1.54
N PRO A 14 -9.85 -6.26 1.41
CA PRO A 14 -10.35 -7.64 1.35
C PRO A 14 -9.51 -8.71 2.09
N GLU A 15 -9.97 -9.96 1.96
CA GLU A 15 -9.33 -11.26 2.27
C GLU A 15 -7.82 -11.44 2.00
N TRP A 16 -7.13 -10.42 1.47
CA TRP A 16 -5.79 -10.50 0.96
C TRP A 16 -5.05 -9.17 1.16
N SER A 17 -3.97 -9.22 1.95
CA SER A 17 -3.07 -8.09 2.23
C SER A 17 -1.64 -8.56 1.97
N PRO A 18 -1.18 -8.56 0.70
CA PRO A 18 0.14 -9.08 0.35
C PRO A 18 1.26 -8.21 0.94
N PRO A 19 2.46 -8.77 1.16
CA PRO A 19 3.58 -8.01 1.69
C PRO A 19 3.96 -6.85 0.77
N VAL A 20 4.66 -5.86 1.32
CA VAL A 20 5.16 -4.70 0.54
C VAL A 20 6.00 -5.13 -0.66
N SER A 21 6.77 -6.21 -0.55
CA SER A 21 7.59 -6.75 -1.63
C SER A 21 6.76 -7.09 -2.87
N TRP A 22 5.56 -7.65 -2.69
CA TRP A 22 4.67 -7.95 -3.81
C TRP A 22 4.33 -6.70 -4.62
N HIS A 23 4.09 -5.57 -3.95
CA HIS A 23 3.78 -4.30 -4.62
C HIS A 23 4.99 -3.77 -5.38
N LEU A 24 6.19 -3.89 -4.80
CA LEU A 24 7.44 -3.47 -5.45
C LEU A 24 7.70 -4.31 -6.69
N ASP A 25 7.55 -5.63 -6.60
CA ASP A 25 7.76 -6.57 -7.70
C ASP A 25 6.74 -6.32 -8.83
N ALA A 26 5.46 -6.09 -8.48
CA ALA A 26 4.42 -5.78 -9.46
C ALA A 26 4.69 -4.46 -10.21
N LEU A 27 5.14 -3.43 -9.52
CA LEU A 27 5.51 -2.13 -10.13
C LEU A 27 6.77 -2.27 -10.99
N ALA A 28 7.76 -3.04 -10.56
CA ALA A 28 8.94 -3.32 -11.37
C ALA A 28 8.58 -4.09 -12.66
N ALA A 29 7.72 -5.10 -12.54
CA ALA A 29 7.22 -5.87 -13.69
C ALA A 29 6.36 -5.03 -14.64
N ALA A 30 5.69 -3.99 -14.14
CA ALA A 30 4.95 -3.02 -14.95
C ALA A 30 5.87 -2.04 -15.71
N GLY A 31 7.18 -2.06 -15.47
CA GLY A 31 8.17 -1.28 -16.22
C GLY A 31 8.38 0.15 -15.74
N PHE A 32 8.12 0.43 -14.46
CA PHE A 32 8.56 1.67 -13.83
C PHE A 32 10.09 1.69 -13.69
N ALA A 33 10.69 2.87 -13.89
CA ALA A 33 12.14 3.04 -13.88
C ALA A 33 12.73 2.96 -12.47
N GLU A 34 12.00 3.52 -11.49
CA GLU A 34 12.36 3.46 -10.08
C GLU A 34 11.13 3.08 -9.26
N VAL A 35 11.31 2.15 -8.32
CA VAL A 35 10.25 1.65 -7.43
C VAL A 35 10.80 1.57 -6.02
N GLY A 36 10.06 2.09 -5.03
CA GLY A 36 10.51 2.12 -3.65
C GLY A 36 9.39 2.24 -2.64
N THR A 37 9.75 2.01 -1.38
CA THR A 37 8.87 2.30 -0.24
C THR A 37 9.14 3.71 0.26
N LEU A 38 8.14 4.59 0.16
CA LEU A 38 8.24 5.97 0.63
C LEU A 38 8.07 6.06 2.15
N TRP A 39 7.16 5.25 2.71
CA TRP A 39 6.82 5.33 4.13
C TRP A 39 6.34 3.99 4.68
N ARG A 40 6.56 3.79 5.98
CA ARG A 40 6.12 2.65 6.76
C ARG A 40 5.52 3.12 8.08
N GLY A 41 4.40 2.53 8.48
CA GLY A 41 3.80 2.75 9.79
C GLY A 41 2.97 1.57 10.23
N GLY A 42 3.44 0.84 11.24
CA GLY A 42 2.79 -0.39 11.69
C GLY A 42 2.71 -1.43 10.56
N ALA A 43 1.51 -1.91 10.28
CA ALA A 43 1.23 -2.83 9.16
C ALA A 43 1.07 -2.11 7.81
N ASP A 44 1.00 -0.78 7.82
CA ASP A 44 0.75 0.03 6.64
C ASP A 44 2.07 0.47 5.98
N ALA A 45 2.03 0.62 4.65
CA ALA A 45 3.14 1.11 3.85
C ALA A 45 2.63 1.94 2.68
N ALA A 46 3.39 2.98 2.32
CA ALA A 46 3.21 3.70 1.07
C ALA A 46 4.38 3.35 0.14
N VAL A 47 4.06 2.88 -1.05
CA VAL A 47 5.03 2.64 -2.13
C VAL A 47 4.90 3.74 -3.18
N VAL A 48 6.01 4.05 -3.85
CA VAL A 48 6.08 5.02 -4.93
C VAL A 48 6.81 4.39 -6.12
N ALA A 49 6.40 4.80 -7.32
CA ALA A 49 7.07 4.43 -8.54
C ALA A 49 7.11 5.62 -9.50
N VAL A 50 8.21 5.75 -10.23
CA VAL A 50 8.45 6.82 -11.21
C VAL A 50 8.79 6.19 -12.55
N ARG A 51 8.32 6.80 -13.64
CA ARG A 51 8.56 6.36 -15.02
C ARG A 51 9.59 7.26 -15.70
#